data_AF-A0A3N2PCJ5-F1
#
_entry.id   AF-A0A3N2PCJ5-F1
#
_cell.length_a   1.000
_cell.length_b   1.000
_cell.length_c   1.000
_cell.angle_alpha   90.00
_cell.angle_beta   90.00
_cell.angle_gamma   90.00
#
_symmetry.space_group_name_H-M   'P 1'
#
loop_
_entity.id
_entity.type
_entity.pdbx_description
1 polymer ?
#
loop_
_entity_poly.entity_id
_entity_poly.type
_entity_poly.pdbx_seq_one_letter_code
_entity_poly.pdbx_strand_id
1 'polypeptide(L)'
;MSASTTVEELAADAFDLARQDARNLARSASDWHTPPEDLTGLGDGAFLTIHLAEMAIRLVARSENAKVSITILLKAPVQPDLARRLELLRAQRSNIVAAAEDILDDLR
;
A
#
# COMPACT_ATOMS: atom_id res chain seq x y z
N MET A 1 12.02 -16.75 29.33
CA MET A 1 12.66 -17.30 28.13
C MET A 1 12.42 -16.30 27.01
N SER A 2 13.46 -15.67 26.49
CA SER A 2 13.33 -14.71 25.38
C SER A 2 13.10 -15.52 24.12
N ALA A 3 11.89 -15.51 23.57
CA ALA A 3 11.68 -16.00 22.22
C ALA A 3 12.47 -15.05 21.30
N SER A 4 13.50 -15.57 20.65
CA SER A 4 14.24 -14.82 19.64
C SER A 4 13.33 -14.72 18.41
N THR A 5 12.54 -13.65 18.31
CA THR A 5 11.73 -13.37 17.14
C THR A 5 12.63 -13.27 15.92
N THR A 6 12.30 -14.03 14.87
CA THR A 6 13.06 -14.00 13.62
C THR A 6 12.75 -12.71 12.84
N VAL A 7 13.64 -12.34 11.91
CA VAL A 7 13.41 -11.18 11.03
C VAL A 7 12.17 -11.40 10.15
N GLU A 8 11.92 -12.64 9.73
CA GLU A 8 10.74 -13.05 8.98
C GLU A 8 9.45 -12.79 9.77
N GLU A 9 9.40 -13.21 11.05
CA GLU A 9 8.27 -12.97 11.94
C GLU A 9 8.03 -11.46 12.16
N LEU A 10 9.09 -10.68 12.35
CA LEU A 10 8.98 -9.23 12.47
C LEU A 10 8.43 -8.57 11.19
N ALA A 11 8.86 -9.04 10.02
CA ALA A 11 8.37 -8.53 8.73
C ALA A 11 6.89 -8.88 8.50
N ALA A 12 6.46 -10.09 8.90
CA ALA A 12 5.07 -10.51 8.85
C ALA A 12 4.19 -9.69 9.79
N ASP A 13 4.58 -9.55 11.06
CA ASP A 13 3.84 -8.77 12.06
C ASP A 13 3.71 -7.30 11.64
N ALA A 14 4.79 -6.70 11.13
CA ALA A 14 4.78 -5.32 10.65
C ALA A 14 3.86 -5.13 9.43
N PHE A 15 3.79 -6.12 8.53
CA PHE A 15 2.89 -6.12 7.39
C PHE A 15 1.42 -6.20 7.83
N ASP A 16 1.10 -7.12 8.74
CA ASP A 16 -0.26 -7.31 9.25
C ASP A 16 -0.75 -6.10 10.05
N LEU A 17 0.12 -5.49 10.86
CA LEU A 17 -0.18 -4.24 11.56
C LEU A 17 -0.49 -3.11 10.56
N ALA A 18 0.35 -2.92 9.54
CA ALA A 18 0.11 -1.90 8.51
C ALA A 18 -1.22 -2.13 7.77
N ARG A 19 -1.58 -3.40 7.53
CA ARG A 19 -2.85 -3.77 6.91
C ARG A 19 -4.04 -3.48 7.82
N GLN A 20 -3.92 -3.76 9.11
CA GLN A 20 -4.96 -3.46 10.09
C GLN A 20 -5.18 -1.95 10.24
N ASP A 21 -4.11 -1.17 10.29
CA ASP A 21 -4.16 0.30 10.34
C ASP A 21 -4.85 0.87 9.10
N ALA A 22 -4.50 0.36 7.91
CA ALA A 22 -5.16 0.71 6.67
C ALA A 22 -6.68 0.42 6.69
N ARG A 23 -7.08 -0.76 7.20
CA ARG A 23 -8.51 -1.11 7.36
C ARG A 23 -9.22 -0.18 8.34
N ASN A 24 -8.58 0.13 9.46
CA ASN A 24 -9.14 1.01 10.48
C ASN A 24 -9.34 2.43 9.94
N LEU A 25 -8.36 2.94 9.18
CA LEU A 25 -8.45 4.24 8.52
C LEU A 25 -9.55 4.29 7.46
N ALA A 26 -9.66 3.25 6.63
CA ALA A 26 -10.73 3.13 5.64
C ALA A 26 -12.12 3.06 6.30
N ARG A 27 -12.22 2.48 7.50
CA ARG A 27 -13.47 2.44 8.26
C ARG A 27 -13.81 3.80 8.89
N SER A 28 -12.83 4.52 9.43
CA SER A 28 -13.07 5.80 10.11
C SER A 28 -13.26 6.97 9.15
N ALA A 29 -12.74 6.88 7.93
CA ALA A 29 -12.81 7.93 6.91
C ALA A 29 -13.04 7.35 5.50
N SER A 30 -14.14 6.61 5.34
CA SER A 30 -14.48 5.85 4.12
C SER A 30 -14.61 6.70 2.85
N ASP A 31 -14.94 7.99 2.98
CA ASP A 31 -15.06 8.89 1.84
C ASP A 31 -13.69 9.30 1.27
N TRP A 32 -12.62 9.10 2.04
CA TRP A 32 -11.27 9.56 1.72
C TRP A 32 -10.26 8.43 1.58
N HIS A 33 -10.57 7.24 2.10
CA HIS A 33 -9.65 6.11 2.13
C HIS A 33 -10.32 4.84 1.64
N THR A 34 -9.64 4.11 0.77
CA THR A 34 -10.11 2.77 0.36
C THR A 34 -9.63 1.70 1.33
N PRO A 35 -10.40 0.62 1.52
CA PRO A 35 -9.88 -0.55 2.20
C PRO A 35 -8.65 -1.09 1.45
N PRO A 36 -7.73 -1.79 2.14
CA PRO A 36 -6.58 -2.39 1.50
C PRO A 36 -7.04 -3.44 0.47
N GLU A 37 -6.59 -3.26 -0.76
CA GLU A 37 -6.80 -4.18 -1.87
C GLU A 37 -5.55 -5.05 -2.03
N ASP A 38 -5.72 -6.37 -1.92
CA ASP A 38 -4.61 -7.30 -2.04
C ASP A 38 -4.10 -7.37 -3.48
N LEU A 39 -2.78 -7.47 -3.61
CA LEU A 39 -2.11 -7.65 -4.88
C LEU A 39 -1.46 -9.04 -4.93
N THR A 40 -1.69 -9.74 -6.03
CA THR A 40 -1.09 -11.05 -6.29
C THR A 40 0.20 -10.89 -7.09
N GLY A 41 1.21 -11.71 -6.81
CA GLY A 41 2.47 -11.74 -7.57
C GLY A 41 3.58 -10.83 -7.03
N LEU A 42 3.30 -10.02 -6.01
CA LEU A 42 4.24 -9.08 -5.38
C LEU A 42 4.70 -9.61 -4.01
N GLY A 43 5.96 -10.07 -3.94
CA GLY A 43 6.56 -10.62 -2.72
C GLY A 43 5.77 -11.81 -2.14
N ASP A 44 5.81 -11.95 -0.80
CA ASP A 44 5.01 -12.94 -0.05
C ASP A 44 3.63 -12.40 0.37
N GLY A 45 3.33 -11.16 -0.03
CA GLY A 45 2.08 -10.48 0.26
C GLY A 45 2.19 -8.98 0.00
N ALA A 46 1.20 -8.41 -0.65
CA ALA A 46 1.14 -6.98 -0.91
C ALA A 46 -0.30 -6.47 -0.89
N PHE A 47 -0.47 -5.20 -0.53
CA PHE A 47 -1.74 -4.51 -0.65
C PHE A 47 -1.55 -3.04 -1.01
N LEU A 48 -2.55 -2.47 -1.68
CA LEU A 48 -2.61 -1.04 -1.97
C LEU A 48 -3.74 -0.35 -1.20
N THR A 49 -3.55 0.94 -0.92
CA THR A 49 -4.58 1.83 -0.39
C THR A 49 -4.56 3.15 -1.13
N ILE A 50 -5.73 3.72 -1.35
CA ILE A 50 -5.91 5.03 -1.97
C ILE A 50 -6.31 6.03 -0.89
N HIS A 51 -5.62 7.17 -0.83
CA HIS A 51 -5.82 8.26 0.12
C HIS A 51 -6.19 9.53 -0.67
N LEU A 52 -7.48 9.74 -0.88
CA LEU A 52 -8.04 10.78 -1.74
C LEU A 52 -7.77 12.19 -1.23
N ALA A 53 -7.77 12.38 0.10
CA ALA A 53 -7.45 13.67 0.73
C ALA A 53 -6.01 14.10 0.45
N GLU A 54 -5.10 13.13 0.41
CA GLU A 54 -3.66 13.32 0.18
C GLU A 54 -3.27 13.22 -1.31
N MET A 55 -4.23 12.88 -2.19
CA MET A 55 -3.96 12.52 -3.58
C MET A 55 -2.87 11.43 -3.67
N ALA A 56 -2.90 10.45 -2.78
CA ALA A 56 -1.83 9.47 -2.65
C ALA A 56 -2.29 8.03 -2.87
N ILE A 57 -1.40 7.20 -3.41
CA ILE A 57 -1.51 5.74 -3.41
C ILE A 57 -0.38 5.20 -2.56
N ARG A 58 -0.70 4.32 -1.62
CA ARG A 58 0.29 3.63 -0.79
C ARG A 58 0.24 2.15 -1.09
N LEU A 59 1.37 1.60 -1.48
CA LEU A 59 1.60 0.18 -1.66
C LEU A 59 2.47 -0.31 -0.51
N VAL A 60 2.03 -1.38 0.14
CA VAL A 60 2.78 -2.08 1.16
C VAL A 60 3.00 -3.50 0.68
N ALA A 61 4.26 -3.95 0.69
CA ALA A 61 4.63 -5.29 0.29
C ALA A 61 5.56 -5.91 1.33
N ARG A 62 5.50 -7.23 1.45
CA ARG A 62 6.37 -8.05 2.27
C ARG A 62 7.23 -8.93 1.37
N SER A 63 8.53 -8.91 1.63
CA SER A 63 9.49 -9.93 1.18
C SER A 63 9.89 -10.75 2.41
N GLU A 64 10.62 -11.85 2.21
CA GLU A 64 11.00 -12.82 3.26
C GLU A 64 11.56 -12.12 4.51
N ASN A 65 12.41 -11.11 4.31
CA ASN A 65 13.12 -10.41 5.40
C ASN A 65 12.81 -8.92 5.50
N ALA A 66 11.79 -8.41 4.79
CA ALA A 66 11.54 -6.98 4.74
C ALA A 66 10.05 -6.63 4.53
N LYS A 67 9.64 -5.51 5.12
CA LYS A 67 8.41 -4.81 4.75
C LYS A 67 8.76 -3.52 4.02
N VAL A 68 8.26 -3.38 2.80
CA VAL A 68 8.47 -2.19 1.96
C VAL A 68 7.19 -1.37 1.91
N SER A 69 7.34 -0.05 1.96
CA SER A 69 6.24 0.91 1.86
C SER A 69 6.57 1.92 0.77
N ILE A 70 5.75 1.96 -0.27
CA ILE A 70 5.89 2.91 -1.38
C ILE A 70 4.69 3.85 -1.32
N THR A 71 4.97 5.16 -1.27
CA THR A 71 3.94 6.21 -1.31
C THR A 71 4.14 7.04 -2.57
N ILE A 72 3.08 7.17 -3.36
CA ILE A 72 3.09 7.93 -4.60
C ILE A 72 2.09 9.06 -4.47
N LEU A 73 2.60 10.28 -4.56
CA LEU A 73 1.83 11.51 -4.48
C LEU A 73 1.46 11.96 -5.88
N LEU A 74 0.18 12.17 -6.13
CA LEU A 74 -0.30 12.70 -7.40
C LEU A 74 -0.40 14.23 -7.33
N LYS A 75 -0.12 14.87 -8.47
CA LYS A 75 -0.31 16.32 -8.63
C LYS A 75 -1.78 16.65 -8.36
N ALA A 76 -2.04 17.54 -7.40
CA ALA A 76 -3.39 17.97 -7.07
C ALA A 76 -4.03 18.73 -8.26
N PRO A 77 -5.26 18.36 -8.69
CA PRO A 77 -5.99 19.17 -9.66
C PRO A 77 -6.48 20.48 -9.03
N VAL A 78 -6.59 21.53 -9.86
CA VAL A 78 -6.97 22.90 -9.45
C VAL A 78 -8.37 22.96 -8.85
N GLN A 79 -9.27 22.03 -9.20
CA GLN A 79 -10.55 21.79 -8.50
C GLN A 79 -10.95 20.31 -8.65
N PRO A 80 -11.54 19.64 -7.63
CA PRO A 80 -11.81 18.22 -7.72
C PRO A 80 -13.29 17.85 -7.76
N ASP A 81 -13.68 17.15 -8.81
CA ASP A 81 -14.69 16.09 -8.71
C ASP A 81 -14.03 14.84 -8.11
N LEU A 82 -14.68 14.23 -7.11
CA LEU A 82 -14.24 13.00 -6.44
C LEU A 82 -14.15 11.82 -7.41
N ALA A 83 -15.09 11.70 -8.35
CA ALA A 83 -15.12 10.62 -9.32
C ALA A 83 -13.91 10.70 -10.26
N ARG A 84 -13.60 11.91 -10.77
CA ARG A 84 -12.40 12.13 -11.58
C ARG A 84 -11.09 11.86 -10.85
N ARG A 85 -11.00 12.17 -9.55
CA ARG A 85 -9.83 11.82 -8.72
C ARG A 85 -9.62 10.32 -8.66
N LEU A 86 -10.69 9.57 -8.35
CA LEU A 86 -10.64 8.11 -8.28
C LEU A 86 -10.23 7.47 -9.61
N GLU A 87 -10.74 8.01 -10.73
CA GLU A 87 -10.38 7.52 -12.06
C GLU A 87 -8.88 7.70 -12.37
N LEU A 88 -8.32 8.89 -12.09
CA LEU A 88 -6.90 9.17 -12.28
C LEU A 88 -6.02 8.28 -11.38
N LEU A 89 -6.41 8.08 -10.12
CA LEU A 89 -5.71 7.19 -9.18
C LEU A 89 -5.75 5.74 -9.67
N ARG A 90 -6.91 5.26 -10.15
CA ARG A 90 -7.05 3.92 -10.73
C ARG A 90 -6.20 3.73 -11.99
N ALA A 91 -6.11 4.75 -12.85
CA ALA A 91 -5.26 4.69 -14.04
C ALA A 91 -3.77 4.59 -13.69
N GLN A 92 -3.32 5.26 -12.62
CA GLN A 92 -1.94 5.17 -12.17
C GLN A 92 -1.62 3.84 -11.50
N ARG A 93 -2.62 3.15 -10.92
CA ARG A 93 -2.43 1.88 -10.21
C ARG A 93 -1.57 0.86 -10.97
N SER A 94 -1.81 0.65 -12.27
CA SER A 94 -1.05 -0.33 -13.05
C SER A 94 0.44 0.02 -13.14
N ASN A 95 0.76 1.31 -13.30
CA ASN A 95 2.15 1.78 -13.35
C ASN A 95 2.83 1.64 -11.98
N ILE A 96 2.06 1.84 -10.90
CA ILE A 96 2.55 1.74 -9.52
C ILE A 96 2.89 0.30 -9.16
N VAL A 97 2.01 -0.63 -9.54
CA VAL A 97 2.23 -2.07 -9.37
C VAL A 97 3.50 -2.48 -10.10
N ALA A 98 3.64 -2.13 -11.38
CA ALA A 98 4.83 -2.45 -12.17
C ALA A 98 6.13 -1.87 -11.57
N ALA A 99 6.13 -0.59 -11.17
CA ALA A 99 7.31 0.03 -10.56
C ALA A 99 7.70 -0.62 -9.22
N ALA A 100 6.74 -1.20 -8.51
CA ALA A 100 7.00 -1.88 -7.26
C ALA A 100 7.44 -3.34 -7.43
N GLU A 101 7.01 -4.01 -8.50
CA GLU A 101 7.56 -5.30 -8.90
C GLU A 101 9.06 -5.17 -9.14
N ASP A 102 9.48 -4.17 -9.92
CA ASP A 102 10.91 -3.89 -10.19
C ASP A 102 11.71 -3.67 -8.89
N ILE A 103 11.21 -2.84 -7.97
CA ILE A 103 11.89 -2.57 -6.68
C ILE A 103 11.98 -3.82 -5.81
N LEU A 104 10.94 -4.67 -5.80
CA LEU A 104 10.92 -5.86 -4.95
C LEU A 104 11.76 -6.99 -5.53
N ASP A 105 11.85 -7.12 -6.86
CA ASP A 105 12.76 -8.07 -7.50
C ASP A 105 14.22 -7.71 -7.23
N ASP A 106 14.57 -6.43 -7.10
CA ASP A 106 15.91 -5.98 -6.66
C ASP A 106 16.19 -6.26 -5.16
N LEU A 107 15.16 -6.54 -4.36
CA LEU A 107 15.23 -6.79 -2.92
C LEU A 107 15.06 -8.27 -2.54
N ARG A 108 14.85 -9.15 -3.52
CA ARG A 108 14.86 -10.62 -3.36
C ARG A 108 16.29 -11.15 -3.29
#